data_AF-A0A327WY78-F1
#
_entry.id   AF-A0A327WY78-F1
#
_cell.length_a   1.000
_cell.length_b   1.000
_cell.length_c   1.000
_cell.angle_alpha   90.00
_cell.angle_beta   90.00
_cell.angle_gamma   90.00
#
_symmetry.space_group_name_H-M   'P 1'
#
loop_
_entity.id
_entity.type
_entity.pdbx_description
1 polymer ?
#
loop_
_entity_poly.entity_id
_entity_poly.type
_entity_poly.pdbx_seq_one_letter_code
_entity_poly.pdbx_strand_id
1 'polypeptide(L)'
;MTNAIYTHEGTDVTVKLGNYKNGRLTIQLMEKSLNLPYCRISINLADAPCPDGYAYIKNYSENAGMDNWLIQNGIVSRPVQYVTDFNGQLVPLVKVLIGEKQGHLRKASRASFRRAVDTISPASPFVLPV
;
A
#
# COMPACT_ATOMS: atom_id res chain seq x y z
N MET A 1 -3.68 -9.35 -11.82
CA MET A 1 -2.95 -9.76 -10.61
C MET A 1 -1.57 -9.13 -10.67
N THR A 2 -1.07 -8.61 -9.55
CA THR A 2 0.27 -8.00 -9.47
C THR A 2 1.36 -9.06 -9.47
N ASN A 3 2.54 -8.72 -9.99
CA ASN A 3 3.74 -9.55 -9.82
C ASN A 3 4.41 -9.36 -8.45
N ALA A 4 4.05 -8.28 -7.74
CA ALA A 4 4.54 -8.02 -6.39
C ALA A 4 3.96 -9.06 -5.41
N ILE A 5 4.86 -9.62 -4.59
CA ILE A 5 4.56 -10.56 -3.51
C ILE A 5 4.66 -9.78 -2.19
N TYR A 6 3.70 -10.00 -1.32
CA TYR A 6 3.62 -9.43 0.02
C TYR A 6 3.46 -10.56 1.03
N THR A 7 3.82 -10.32 2.29
CA THR A 7 3.59 -11.29 3.37
C THR A 7 2.54 -10.74 4.33
N HIS A 8 1.48 -11.52 4.55
CA HIS A 8 0.42 -11.22 5.52
C HIS A 8 0.28 -12.42 6.46
N GLU A 9 0.47 -12.21 7.76
CA GLU A 9 0.39 -13.27 8.79
C GLU A 9 1.22 -14.53 8.45
N GLY A 10 2.41 -14.34 7.89
CA GLY A 10 3.30 -15.44 7.50
C GLY A 10 2.92 -16.15 6.19
N THR A 11 1.86 -15.71 5.51
CA THR A 11 1.43 -16.23 4.21
C THR A 11 1.84 -15.27 3.09
N ASP A 12 2.46 -15.81 2.05
CA ASP A 12 2.80 -15.03 0.86
C ASP A 12 1.57 -14.85 -0.05
N VAL A 13 1.27 -13.60 -0.36
CA VAL A 13 0.08 -13.19 -1.09
C VAL A 13 0.42 -12.25 -2.25
N THR A 14 -0.46 -12.23 -3.25
CA THR A 14 -0.45 -11.27 -4.37
C THR A 14 -1.78 -10.54 -4.43
N VAL A 15 -1.77 -9.32 -4.99
CA VAL A 15 -2.99 -8.53 -5.13
C VAL A 15 -3.63 -8.76 -6.49
N LYS A 16 -4.89 -9.17 -6.49
CA LYS A 16 -5.73 -9.28 -7.67
C LYS A 16 -6.73 -8.12 -7.68
N LEU A 17 -6.54 -7.24 -8.66
CA LEU A 17 -7.54 -6.26 -9.05
C LEU A 17 -8.50 -6.88 -10.07
N GLY A 18 -9.76 -6.47 -10.01
CA GLY A 18 -10.81 -6.82 -10.97
C GLY A 18 -11.99 -5.86 -10.81
N ASN A 19 -13.17 -6.24 -11.27
CA ASN A 19 -14.36 -5.39 -11.18
C ASN A 19 -15.58 -6.16 -10.67
N TYR A 20 -16.41 -5.49 -9.88
CA TYR A 20 -17.76 -5.94 -9.57
C TYR A 20 -18.65 -5.80 -10.83
N LYS A 21 -19.84 -6.40 -10.80
CA LYS A 21 -20.81 -6.32 -11.92
C LYS A 21 -21.20 -4.88 -12.30
N ASN A 22 -21.13 -3.94 -11.36
CA ASN A 22 -21.41 -2.52 -11.57
C ASN A 22 -20.17 -1.71 -12.00
N GLY A 23 -19.10 -2.38 -12.42
CA GLY A 23 -17.86 -1.74 -12.91
C GLY A 23 -16.89 -1.28 -11.82
N ARG A 24 -17.30 -1.24 -10.55
CA ARG A 24 -16.44 -0.77 -9.45
C ARG A 24 -15.28 -1.72 -9.19
N LEU A 25 -14.16 -1.14 -8.76
CA LEU A 25 -12.93 -1.88 -8.51
C LEU A 25 -13.11 -2.90 -7.36
N THR A 26 -12.57 -4.10 -7.58
CA THR A 26 -12.44 -5.15 -6.56
C THR A 26 -10.98 -5.32 -6.20
N ILE A 27 -10.70 -5.59 -4.94
CA ILE A 27 -9.37 -5.93 -4.42
C ILE A 27 -9.49 -7.26 -3.69
N GLN A 28 -8.69 -8.23 -4.11
CA GLN A 28 -8.63 -9.55 -3.52
C GLN A 28 -7.18 -9.98 -3.32
N LEU A 29 -6.84 -10.49 -2.15
CA LEU A 29 -5.57 -11.17 -1.92
C LEU A 29 -5.68 -12.62 -2.35
N MET A 30 -4.64 -13.09 -3.01
CA MET A 30 -4.52 -14.46 -3.51
C MET A 30 -3.26 -15.05 -2.90
N GLU A 31 -3.39 -16.20 -2.26
CA GLU A 31 -2.26 -16.96 -1.74
C GLU A 31 -1.37 -17.40 -2.91
N LYS A 32 -0.05 -17.28 -2.77
CA LYS A 32 0.88 -17.36 -3.90
C LYS A 32 1.15 -18.79 -4.39
N SER A 33 1.25 -19.77 -3.50
CA SER A 33 1.70 -21.12 -3.82
C SER A 33 0.64 -21.94 -4.55
N LEU A 34 -0.62 -21.86 -4.12
CA LEU A 34 -1.77 -22.58 -4.67
C LEU A 34 -2.66 -21.69 -5.54
N ASN A 35 -2.38 -20.37 -5.59
CA ASN A 35 -3.18 -19.39 -6.32
C ASN A 35 -4.66 -19.38 -5.87
N LEU A 36 -4.90 -19.67 -4.59
CA LEU A 36 -6.23 -19.72 -4.01
C LEU A 36 -6.63 -18.35 -3.45
N PRO A 37 -7.94 -18.02 -3.44
CA PRO A 37 -8.47 -16.89 -2.69
C PRO A 37 -7.99 -16.90 -1.24
N TYR A 38 -7.26 -15.87 -0.82
CA TYR A 38 -6.88 -15.69 0.57
C TYR A 38 -7.97 -14.90 1.29
N CYS A 39 -8.19 -13.64 0.89
CA CYS A 39 -9.32 -12.85 1.39
C CYS A 39 -9.77 -11.79 0.37
N ARG A 40 -11.07 -11.48 0.38
CA ARG A 40 -11.63 -10.37 -0.40
C ARG A 40 -11.65 -9.12 0.47
N ILE A 41 -10.83 -8.16 0.07
CA ILE A 41 -10.53 -6.94 0.82
C ILE A 41 -11.61 -5.88 0.58
N SER A 42 -12.05 -5.77 -0.67
CA SER A 42 -13.02 -4.74 -1.04
C SER A 42 -14.44 -5.18 -0.72
N ILE A 43 -15.29 -4.19 -0.41
CA ILE A 43 -16.75 -4.35 -0.37
C ILE A 43 -17.41 -3.41 -1.40
N ASN A 44 -18.51 -3.85 -1.99
CA ASN A 44 -19.28 -3.03 -2.91
C ASN A 44 -20.49 -2.42 -2.19
N LEU A 45 -20.38 -1.15 -1.82
CA LEU A 45 -21.50 -0.38 -1.26
C LEU A 45 -22.26 0.31 -2.40
N ALA A 46 -23.16 -0.40 -3.08
CA ALA A 46 -23.81 0.06 -4.31
C ALA A 46 -24.48 1.44 -4.17
N ASP A 47 -25.07 1.71 -3.01
CA ASP A 47 -25.79 2.94 -2.71
C ASP A 47 -24.89 4.12 -2.29
N ALA A 48 -23.58 3.88 -2.13
CA ALA A 48 -22.61 4.90 -1.76
C ALA A 48 -21.78 5.35 -2.98
N PRO A 49 -21.49 6.66 -3.15
CA PRO A 49 -20.62 7.15 -4.23
C PRO A 49 -19.20 6.58 -4.15
N CYS A 50 -18.71 5.98 -5.23
CA CYS A 50 -17.35 5.44 -5.32
C CYS A 50 -16.71 5.88 -6.64
N PRO A 51 -15.77 6.86 -6.63
CA PRO A 51 -15.10 7.32 -7.84
C PRO A 51 -14.17 6.26 -8.46
N ASP A 52 -13.83 6.45 -9.73
CA ASP A 52 -12.89 5.56 -10.43
C ASP A 52 -11.51 5.54 -9.76
N GLY A 53 -10.94 4.34 -9.64
CA GLY A 53 -9.68 4.12 -8.94
C GLY A 53 -9.79 4.13 -7.41
N TYR A 54 -11.00 4.21 -6.86
CA TYR A 54 -11.27 4.07 -5.42
C TYR A 54 -11.98 2.76 -5.12
N ALA A 55 -11.84 2.32 -3.87
CA ALA A 55 -12.52 1.15 -3.34
C ALA A 55 -12.84 1.33 -1.85
N TYR A 56 -13.91 0.68 -1.40
CA TYR A 56 -14.21 0.55 0.02
C TYR A 56 -13.52 -0.68 0.59
N ILE A 57 -12.81 -0.53 1.71
CA ILE A 57 -12.06 -1.62 2.34
C ILE A 57 -12.84 -2.19 3.52
N LYS A 58 -13.15 -3.49 3.45
CA LYS A 58 -13.68 -4.24 4.58
C LYS A 58 -12.57 -4.43 5.61
N ASN A 59 -12.70 -3.77 6.76
CA ASN A 59 -11.75 -3.85 7.87
C ASN A 59 -12.40 -4.45 9.13
N TYR A 60 -13.14 -5.53 8.96
CA TYR A 60 -13.88 -6.20 10.02
C TYR A 60 -13.96 -7.70 9.74
N SER A 61 -14.38 -8.46 10.76
CA SER A 61 -14.43 -9.93 10.74
C SER A 61 -13.07 -10.51 10.34
N GLU A 62 -13.00 -11.35 9.31
CA GLU A 62 -11.78 -12.00 8.84
C GLU A 62 -10.73 -11.03 8.26
N ASN A 63 -11.10 -9.76 8.02
CA ASN A 63 -10.22 -8.74 7.46
C ASN A 63 -9.84 -7.63 8.46
N ALA A 64 -10.00 -7.86 9.77
CA ALA A 64 -9.63 -6.86 10.76
C ALA A 64 -8.12 -6.52 10.69
N GLY A 65 -7.78 -5.23 10.69
CA GLY A 65 -6.40 -4.71 10.59
C GLY A 65 -5.85 -4.57 9.16
N MET A 66 -6.65 -4.93 8.16
CA MET A 66 -6.20 -5.00 6.78
C MET A 66 -5.97 -3.62 6.13
N ASP A 67 -6.71 -2.60 6.55
CA ASP A 67 -6.52 -1.23 6.07
C ASP A 67 -5.09 -0.72 6.34
N ASN A 68 -4.60 -0.90 7.57
CA ASN A 68 -3.26 -0.52 7.97
C ASN A 68 -2.20 -1.30 7.19
N TRP A 69 -2.38 -2.60 7.01
CA TRP A 69 -1.46 -3.42 6.23
C TRP A 69 -1.37 -2.98 4.77
N LEU A 70 -2.51 -2.69 4.13
CA LEU A 70 -2.54 -2.21 2.73
C LEU A 70 -1.85 -0.86 2.57
N ILE A 71 -2.04 0.05 3.54
CA ILE A 71 -1.41 1.38 3.56
C ILE A 71 0.10 1.24 3.72
N GLN A 72 0.57 0.41 4.65
CA GLN A 72 2.00 0.19 4.89
C GLN A 72 2.71 -0.40 3.68
N ASN A 73 2.03 -1.25 2.92
CA ASN A 73 2.55 -1.84 1.69
C ASN A 73 2.37 -0.96 0.44
N GLY A 74 1.81 0.25 0.60
CA GLY A 74 1.61 1.18 -0.52
C GLY A 74 0.62 0.68 -1.58
N ILE A 75 -0.28 -0.23 -1.19
CA ILE A 75 -1.31 -0.79 -2.10
C ILE A 75 -2.46 0.21 -2.25
N VAL A 76 -2.79 0.90 -1.15
CA VAL A 76 -3.86 1.91 -1.08
C VAL A 76 -3.38 3.16 -0.35
N SER A 77 -4.09 4.28 -0.56
CA SER A 77 -3.88 5.50 0.22
C SER A 77 -4.43 5.37 1.63
N ARG A 78 -4.13 6.36 2.49
CA ARG A 78 -4.93 6.57 3.70
C ARG A 78 -6.42 6.79 3.32
N PRO A 79 -7.36 6.47 4.23
CA PRO A 79 -8.78 6.74 4.02
C PRO A 79 -9.02 8.21 3.71
N VAL A 80 -9.81 8.47 2.67
CA VAL A 80 -10.23 9.83 2.28
C VAL A 80 -11.61 10.16 2.82
N GLN A 81 -12.42 9.13 3.11
CA GLN A 81 -13.76 9.24 3.65
C GLN A 81 -14.12 7.92 4.35
N TYR A 82 -15.10 7.97 5.26
CA TYR A 82 -15.74 6.80 5.83
C TYR A 82 -17.23 6.80 5.50
N VAL A 83 -17.79 5.62 5.25
CA VAL A 83 -19.23 5.41 5.05
C VAL A 83 -19.67 4.25 5.92
N THR A 84 -20.87 4.33 6.47
CA THR A 84 -21.48 3.24 7.23
C THR A 84 -22.12 2.24 6.27
N ASP A 85 -21.79 0.96 6.39
CA ASP A 85 -22.47 -0.09 5.62
C ASP A 85 -23.87 -0.41 6.18
N PHE A 86 -24.57 -1.35 5.52
CA PHE A 86 -25.93 -1.73 5.91
C PHE A 86 -26.03 -2.37 7.31
N ASN A 87 -24.91 -2.82 7.88
CA ASN A 87 -24.84 -3.40 9.23
C ASN A 87 -24.37 -2.40 10.29
N GLY A 88 -24.19 -1.12 9.93
CA GLY A 88 -23.70 -0.11 10.87
C GLY A 88 -22.17 -0.05 11.01
N GLN A 89 -21.40 -0.74 10.16
CA GLN A 89 -19.95 -0.76 10.27
C GLN A 89 -19.32 0.37 9.47
N LEU A 90 -18.32 1.05 10.05
CA LEU A 90 -17.57 2.10 9.37
C LEU A 90 -16.59 1.49 8.36
N VAL A 91 -16.73 1.89 7.10
CA VAL A 91 -15.95 1.38 5.97
C VAL A 91 -15.16 2.53 5.33
N PRO A 92 -13.82 2.48 5.34
CA PRO A 92 -13.01 3.51 4.70
C PRO A 92 -13.06 3.40 3.17
N LEU A 93 -13.21 4.55 2.52
CA LEU A 93 -12.96 4.75 1.10
C LEU A 93 -11.48 5.10 0.91
N VAL A 94 -10.78 4.35 0.06
CA VAL A 94 -9.35 4.55 -0.23
C VAL A 94 -9.10 4.63 -1.73
N LYS A 95 -8.04 5.33 -2.13
CA LYS A 95 -7.53 5.31 -3.51
C LYS A 95 -6.63 4.10 -3.68
N VAL A 96 -6.81 3.34 -4.76
CA VAL A 96 -5.90 2.25 -5.11
C VAL A 96 -4.67 2.83 -5.81
N LEU A 97 -3.48 2.46 -5.32
CA LEU A 97 -2.20 3.01 -5.77
C LEU A 97 -1.46 2.08 -6.73
N ILE A 98 -1.93 0.84 -6.86
CA ILE A 98 -1.36 -0.16 -7.75
C ILE A 98 -2.16 -0.19 -9.07
N GLY A 99 -1.49 0.00 -10.21
CA GLY A 99 -2.12 -0.01 -11.53
C GLY A 99 -1.14 0.27 -12.67
N GLU A 100 -1.15 -0.63 -13.66
CA GLU A 100 -0.41 -0.75 -14.94
C GLU A 100 1.09 -0.34 -15.00
N LYS A 101 1.95 -1.37 -15.17
CA LYS A 101 3.43 -1.35 -15.27
C LYS A 101 4.20 -0.90 -14.01
N GLN A 102 4.49 -1.86 -13.13
CA GLN A 102 5.71 -1.77 -12.31
C GLN A 102 6.94 -2.13 -13.15
N GLY A 103 7.36 -1.17 -13.98
CA GLY A 103 8.78 -1.05 -14.32
C GLY A 103 9.50 -0.41 -13.13
N HIS A 104 10.33 -1.19 -12.45
CA HIS A 104 11.48 -0.68 -11.69
C HIS A 104 11.18 0.30 -10.53
N LEU A 105 10.59 -0.17 -9.44
CA LEU A 105 10.74 0.50 -8.13
C LEU A 105 11.76 -0.28 -7.29
N ARG A 106 12.92 0.35 -7.16
CA ARG A 106 14.11 -0.15 -6.47
C ARG A 106 13.81 -0.43 -5.00
N LYS A 107 14.31 -1.56 -4.50
CA LYS A 107 14.48 -1.81 -3.07
C LYS A 107 15.31 -0.66 -2.47
N ALA A 108 14.70 0.19 -1.65
CA ALA A 108 15.45 0.99 -0.70
C ALA A 108 15.64 0.13 0.56
N SER A 109 16.75 -0.60 0.62
CA SER A 109 17.21 -1.20 1.86
C SER A 109 17.52 -0.08 2.85
N ARG A 110 16.77 0.03 3.95
CA ARG A 110 17.19 0.79 5.14
C ARG A 110 18.37 0.05 5.78
N ALA A 111 19.57 0.32 5.28
CA ALA A 111 20.81 0.01 5.97
C ALA A 111 21.72 1.23 5.85
N SER A 112 22.22 1.68 7.01
CA SER A 112 23.38 2.56 7.15
C SER A 112 23.15 4.07 6.95
N PHE A 113 22.49 4.71 7.92
CA PHE A 113 22.85 6.08 8.27
C PHE A 113 23.71 6.04 9.54
N ARG A 114 24.99 5.69 9.38
CA ARG A 114 26.01 5.85 10.42
C ARG A 114 26.83 7.11 10.12
N ARG A 115 26.59 8.11 10.96
CA ARG A 115 27.51 9.11 11.51
C ARG A 115 28.98 9.00 11.04
N ALA A 116 29.46 10.05 10.36
CA ALA A 116 30.84 10.52 10.43
C ALA A 116 30.92 11.86 9.67
N VAL A 117 31.26 12.95 10.36
CA VAL A 117 32.28 13.93 9.96
C VAL A 117 32.52 14.88 11.14
N ASP A 118 33.20 14.36 12.16
CA ASP A 118 34.11 15.20 12.94
C ASP A 118 35.51 14.88 12.44
N THR A 119 36.36 15.92 12.43
CA THR A 119 37.81 15.95 12.16
C THR A 119 38.26 15.83 10.70
N ILE A 120 38.67 16.96 10.11
CA ILE A 120 40.06 17.24 9.70
C ILE A 120 40.31 18.75 9.93
N SER A 121 41.38 19.05 10.65
CA SER A 121 41.98 20.36 10.99
C SER A 121 43.10 20.72 9.97
N PRO A 122 43.98 21.70 10.17
CA PRO A 122 43.86 23.16 10.07
C PRO A 122 44.67 23.77 8.88
N ALA A 123 44.47 25.08 8.67
CA ALA A 123 45.38 26.12 8.15
C ALA A 123 46.51 25.79 7.12
N SER A 124 46.60 26.62 6.09
CA SER A 124 47.88 27.01 5.46
C SER A 124 47.85 28.47 4.99
N PRO A 125 48.99 29.19 5.07
CA PRO A 125 49.03 30.65 5.01
C PRO A 125 49.14 31.15 3.57
N PHE A 126 48.43 32.23 3.25
CA PHE A 126 48.66 32.96 2.00
C PHE A 126 49.52 34.19 2.31
N VAL A 127 50.75 34.16 1.80
CA VAL A 127 51.70 35.28 1.75
C VAL A 127 51.77 35.75 0.30
N LEU A 128 52.08 37.04 0.11
CA LEU A 128 52.82 37.71 -0.99
C LEU A 128 52.04 38.90 -1.60
N PRO A 129 52.70 39.88 -2.27
CA PRO A 129 54.02 40.47 -2.00
C PRO A 129 54.07 42.02 -2.18
N VAL A 130 55.24 42.58 -1.81
CA VAL A 130 55.83 43.92 -2.06
C VAL A 130 55.23 45.13 -1.35
#